data_AF-A0A2M7YX48-F1
#
_entry.id   AF-A0A2M7YX48-F1
#
_cell.length_a   1.000
_cell.length_b   1.000
_cell.length_c   1.000
_cell.angle_alpha   90.00
_cell.angle_beta   90.00
_cell.angle_gamma   90.00
#
_symmetry.space_group_name_H-M   'P 1'
#
loop_
_entity.id
_entity.type
_entity.pdbx_description
1 polymer ?
#
loop_
_entity_poly.entity_id
_entity_poly.type
_entity_poly.pdbx_seq_one_letter_code
_entity_poly.pdbx_strand_id
1 'polypeptide(L)'
;MVLLAVLLVVVAGNIPVFAQPACHVRFWSSTPGGQVAAQRCGAVWEAEGREFTSRLLPAGAAADTVTCLVLDSTEFSRRFAGSVPDWGVGVALGPQLIALDYVRIPAVGRGLREVFLHEMAHALLTQGTPDIWLPAWFHEGVALQVSGEWRFWDMVSLALEGRVPDLSRLQSRWPTLDVSATRAYGTSLLAVRRLQAQHGDGIIRAIVTETSRTGSFAAGFAEATGESDQAFSADFGSAMRLKFGWVTLLSRWPGLFVLMALGFAVGAVRKIALTRRRLAEMDEEESSHPE
;
A
#
# COMPACT_ATOMS: atom_id res chain seq x y z
N MET A 1 33.20 46.72 -32.78
CA MET A 1 31.82 46.34 -33.19
C MET A 1 31.41 45.17 -32.32
N VAL A 2 30.59 45.43 -31.30
CA VAL A 2 30.20 44.45 -30.26
C VAL A 2 29.08 43.56 -30.83
N LEU A 3 29.29 42.23 -30.81
CA LEU A 3 28.29 41.22 -31.17
C LEU A 3 27.18 41.23 -30.10
N LEU A 4 25.95 41.54 -30.52
CA LEU A 4 24.76 41.40 -29.69
C LEU A 4 24.30 39.94 -29.70
N ALA A 5 24.50 39.22 -28.60
CA ALA A 5 23.90 37.91 -28.38
C ALA A 5 22.42 38.10 -28.04
N VAL A 6 21.52 37.67 -28.92
CA VAL A 6 20.08 37.61 -28.64
C VAL A 6 19.84 36.43 -27.71
N LEU A 7 19.61 36.72 -26.43
CA LEU A 7 19.19 35.76 -25.42
C LEU A 7 17.73 35.38 -25.71
N LEU A 8 17.51 34.19 -26.26
CA LEU A 8 16.17 33.65 -26.49
C LEU A 8 15.63 33.14 -25.15
N VAL A 9 14.90 34.01 -24.43
CA VAL A 9 14.17 33.62 -23.23
C VAL A 9 13.00 32.74 -23.68
N VAL A 10 13.17 31.42 -23.54
CA VAL A 10 12.04 30.49 -23.58
C VAL A 10 11.22 30.75 -22.31
N VAL A 11 10.21 31.61 -22.44
CA VAL A 11 9.14 31.66 -21.45
C VAL A 11 8.43 30.32 -21.55
N ALA A 12 8.70 29.44 -20.58
CA ALA A 12 7.90 28.25 -20.34
C ALA A 12 6.48 28.75 -20.04
N GLY A 13 5.65 28.83 -21.08
CA GLY A 13 4.23 29.06 -20.92
C GLY A 13 3.71 27.95 -20.01
N ASN A 14 3.15 28.33 -18.86
CA ASN A 14 2.32 27.44 -18.06
C ASN A 14 1.21 26.94 -18.99
N ILE A 15 1.40 25.77 -19.59
CA ILE A 15 0.31 25.03 -20.19
C ILE A 15 -0.68 24.83 -19.03
N PRO A 16 -1.92 25.33 -19.13
CA PRO A 16 -2.91 25.02 -18.12
C PRO A 16 -3.04 23.50 -18.11
N VAL A 17 -2.58 22.86 -17.04
CA VAL A 17 -2.91 21.47 -16.75
C VAL A 17 -4.42 21.46 -16.61
N PHE A 18 -5.13 21.07 -17.66
CA PHE A 18 -6.57 20.87 -17.59
C PHE A 18 -6.80 19.84 -16.49
N ALA A 19 -7.34 20.29 -15.35
CA ALA A 19 -7.66 19.41 -14.25
C ALA A 19 -8.64 18.36 -14.76
N GLN A 20 -8.25 17.08 -14.71
CA GLN A 20 -9.10 15.98 -15.14
C GLN A 20 -10.42 16.04 -14.34
N PRO A 21 -11.59 16.03 -15.01
CA PRO A 21 -12.85 16.03 -14.29
C PRO A 21 -12.95 14.76 -13.45
N ALA A 22 -13.54 14.89 -12.26
CA ALA A 22 -13.85 13.72 -11.45
C ALA A 22 -14.90 12.87 -12.18
N CYS A 23 -14.80 11.56 -12.01
CA CYS A 23 -15.89 10.64 -12.34
C CYS A 23 -17.21 11.12 -11.70
N HIS A 24 -18.32 11.07 -12.44
CA HIS A 24 -19.62 11.32 -11.82
C HIS A 24 -20.01 10.13 -10.94
N VAL A 25 -20.58 10.37 -9.76
CA VAL A 25 -21.05 9.32 -8.86
C VAL A 25 -22.54 9.51 -8.58
N ARG A 26 -23.32 8.46 -8.87
CA ARG A 26 -24.75 8.41 -8.55
C ARG A 26 -24.95 7.58 -7.30
N PHE A 27 -25.40 8.21 -6.22
CA PHE A 27 -25.70 7.51 -4.97
C PHE A 27 -27.13 6.98 -4.94
N TRP A 28 -27.31 5.79 -4.39
CA TRP A 28 -28.61 5.20 -4.12
C TRP A 28 -28.67 4.65 -2.70
N SER A 29 -29.74 4.96 -1.97
CA SER A 29 -30.04 4.41 -0.65
C SER A 29 -31.54 4.32 -0.45
N SER A 30 -32.01 3.24 0.19
CA SER A 30 -33.40 3.04 0.59
C SER A 30 -33.70 3.46 2.03
N THR A 31 -32.69 3.74 2.85
CA THR A 31 -32.87 4.06 4.27
C THR A 31 -32.42 5.50 4.60
N PRO A 32 -32.99 6.15 5.63
CA PRO A 32 -32.52 7.46 6.09
C PRO A 32 -31.04 7.45 6.51
N GLY A 33 -30.59 6.38 7.18
CA GLY A 33 -29.18 6.22 7.57
C GLY A 33 -28.24 6.13 6.37
N GLY A 34 -28.63 5.35 5.35
CA GLY A 34 -27.85 5.23 4.12
C GLY A 34 -27.85 6.52 3.29
N GLN A 35 -28.90 7.34 3.36
CA GLN A 35 -28.92 8.66 2.72
C GLN A 35 -27.91 9.62 3.36
N VAL A 36 -27.79 9.62 4.69
CA VAL A 36 -26.77 10.41 5.40
C VAL A 36 -25.36 9.92 5.05
N ALA A 37 -25.14 8.61 4.99
CA ALA A 37 -23.86 8.05 4.56
C ALA A 37 -23.53 8.41 3.10
N ALA A 38 -24.50 8.31 2.18
CA ALA A 38 -24.35 8.73 0.79
C ALA A 38 -23.98 10.21 0.65
N GLN A 39 -24.60 11.11 1.43
CA GLN A 39 -24.24 12.54 1.46
C GLN A 39 -22.79 12.76 1.90
N ARG A 40 -22.33 12.01 2.92
CA ARG A 40 -20.92 12.06 3.36
C ARG A 40 -19.96 11.58 2.28
N CYS A 41 -20.26 10.46 1.60
CA CYS A 41 -19.48 9.99 0.47
C CYS A 41 -19.48 11.01 -0.69
N GLY A 42 -20.61 11.66 -0.96
CA GLY A 42 -20.72 12.75 -1.93
C GLY A 42 -19.79 13.92 -1.59
N ALA A 43 -19.80 14.39 -0.34
CA ALA A 43 -18.92 15.47 0.10
C ALA A 43 -17.42 15.09 0.02
N VAL A 44 -17.07 13.85 0.34
CA VAL A 44 -15.71 13.31 0.14
C VAL A 44 -15.35 13.35 -1.35
N TRP A 45 -16.24 12.89 -2.23
CA TRP A 45 -15.97 12.83 -3.67
C TRP A 45 -15.88 14.21 -4.32
N GLU A 46 -16.68 15.18 -3.86
CA GLU A 46 -16.58 16.57 -4.29
C GLU A 46 -15.22 17.20 -3.93
N ALA A 47 -14.70 16.88 -2.74
CA ALA A 47 -13.43 17.40 -2.26
C ALA A 47 -12.23 16.71 -2.93
N GLU A 48 -12.25 15.38 -3.06
CA GLU A 48 -11.07 14.58 -3.39
C GLU A 48 -11.13 13.94 -4.80
N GLY A 49 -12.32 13.82 -5.38
CA GLY A 49 -12.55 12.99 -6.57
C GLY A 49 -11.75 13.40 -7.81
N ARG A 50 -11.45 14.69 -7.99
CA ARG A 50 -10.62 15.16 -9.12
C ARG A 50 -9.18 14.66 -9.00
N GLU A 51 -8.57 14.89 -7.85
CA GLU A 51 -7.20 14.44 -7.59
C GLU A 51 -7.14 12.91 -7.62
N PHE A 52 -8.10 12.25 -6.97
CA PHE A 52 -8.22 10.80 -6.94
C PHE A 52 -8.30 10.20 -8.35
N THR A 53 -9.16 10.75 -9.22
CA THR A 53 -9.28 10.33 -10.62
C THR A 53 -7.98 10.53 -11.38
N SER A 54 -7.32 11.69 -11.21
CA SER A 54 -6.07 12.03 -11.92
C SER A 54 -4.86 11.17 -11.54
N ARG A 55 -4.91 10.48 -10.40
CA ARG A 55 -3.87 9.55 -9.93
C ARG A 55 -4.03 8.15 -10.53
N LEU A 56 -5.23 7.80 -11.00
CA LEU A 56 -5.54 6.45 -11.47
C LEU A 56 -5.75 6.39 -12.97
N LEU A 57 -6.47 7.34 -13.56
CA LEU A 57 -6.84 7.30 -14.96
C LEU A 57 -5.85 8.04 -15.86
N PRO A 58 -5.70 7.63 -17.14
CA PRO A 58 -4.93 8.36 -18.13
C PRO A 58 -5.42 9.81 -18.27
N ALA A 59 -4.49 10.73 -18.56
CA ALA A 59 -4.84 12.13 -18.77
C ALA A 59 -5.81 12.27 -19.95
N GLY A 60 -6.93 12.98 -19.74
CA GLY A 60 -7.96 13.15 -20.76
C GLY A 60 -8.93 11.98 -20.92
N ALA A 61 -8.76 10.88 -20.18
CA ALA A 61 -9.75 9.82 -20.14
C ALA A 61 -11.04 10.31 -19.48
N ALA A 62 -12.17 10.14 -20.17
CA ALA A 62 -13.49 10.40 -19.62
C ALA A 62 -13.90 9.19 -18.78
N ALA A 63 -13.96 9.37 -17.45
CA ALA A 63 -14.49 8.36 -16.55
C ALA A 63 -16.00 8.24 -16.73
N ASP A 64 -16.50 7.01 -16.82
CA ASP A 64 -17.93 6.72 -16.87
C ASP A 64 -18.54 6.83 -15.47
N THR A 65 -19.86 7.04 -15.40
CA THR A 65 -20.57 7.22 -14.13
C THR A 65 -20.50 5.97 -13.26
N VAL A 66 -20.09 6.12 -12.00
CA VAL A 66 -20.15 5.06 -11.00
C VAL A 66 -21.44 5.19 -10.19
N THR A 67 -22.20 4.10 -10.09
CA THR A 67 -23.34 3.99 -9.17
C THR A 67 -22.85 3.45 -7.83
N CYS A 68 -23.10 4.19 -6.75
CA CYS A 68 -22.76 3.80 -5.39
C CYS A 68 -24.03 3.43 -4.61
N LEU A 69 -24.19 2.14 -4.31
CA LEU A 69 -25.27 1.63 -3.48
C LEU A 69 -24.88 1.70 -2.00
N VAL A 70 -25.59 2.49 -1.21
CA VAL A 70 -25.35 2.62 0.23
C VAL A 70 -26.46 1.87 0.95
N LEU A 71 -26.14 0.67 1.44
CA LEU A 71 -27.10 -0.34 1.88
C LEU A 71 -26.96 -0.63 3.37
N ASP A 72 -28.06 -0.98 4.02
CA ASP A 72 -27.97 -1.63 5.34
C ASP A 72 -27.43 -3.06 5.20
N SER A 73 -26.99 -3.65 6.31
CA SER A 73 -26.36 -4.97 6.30
C SER A 73 -27.27 -6.09 5.77
N THR A 74 -28.59 -5.94 5.90
CA THR A 74 -29.54 -6.96 5.41
C THR A 74 -29.63 -6.91 3.89
N GLU A 75 -29.82 -5.70 3.33
CA GLU A 75 -29.86 -5.46 1.89
C GLU A 75 -28.52 -5.75 1.20
N PHE A 76 -27.41 -5.40 1.85
CA PHE A 76 -26.06 -5.69 1.37
C PHE A 76 -25.82 -7.20 1.29
N SER A 77 -26.04 -7.91 2.40
CA SER A 77 -25.87 -9.37 2.45
C SER A 77 -26.79 -10.06 1.46
N ARG A 78 -28.05 -9.64 1.34
CA ARG A 78 -28.98 -10.26 0.39
C ARG A 78 -28.54 -10.12 -1.07
N ARG A 79 -27.90 -8.99 -1.44
CA ARG A 79 -27.45 -8.75 -2.82
C ARG A 79 -26.09 -9.36 -3.13
N PHE A 80 -25.20 -9.42 -2.14
CA PHE A 80 -23.78 -9.72 -2.37
C PHE A 80 -23.25 -10.94 -1.59
N ALA A 81 -24.11 -11.66 -0.86
CA ALA A 81 -23.74 -12.93 -0.24
C ALA A 81 -23.15 -13.89 -1.28
N GLY A 82 -21.97 -14.44 -0.97
CA GLY A 82 -21.22 -15.35 -1.86
C GLY A 82 -20.32 -14.66 -2.89
N SER A 83 -20.49 -13.37 -3.14
CA SER A 83 -19.61 -12.56 -4.02
C SER A 83 -18.52 -11.82 -3.24
N VAL A 84 -18.71 -11.65 -1.93
CA VAL A 84 -17.81 -10.91 -1.04
C VAL A 84 -17.49 -11.81 0.16
N PRO A 85 -16.24 -11.82 0.66
CA PRO A 85 -15.91 -12.51 1.91
C PRO A 85 -16.76 -12.01 3.08
N ASP A 86 -16.96 -12.86 4.08
CA ASP A 86 -17.81 -12.54 5.24
C ASP A 86 -17.35 -11.31 6.03
N TRP A 87 -16.10 -10.86 5.89
CA TRP A 87 -15.57 -9.64 6.52
C TRP A 87 -15.66 -8.39 5.65
N GLY A 88 -16.03 -8.53 4.37
CA GLY A 88 -16.18 -7.39 3.46
C GLY A 88 -17.35 -6.50 3.84
N VAL A 89 -17.12 -5.18 3.81
CA VAL A 89 -18.11 -4.14 4.08
C VAL A 89 -18.31 -3.20 2.88
N GLY A 90 -17.64 -3.50 1.77
CA GLY A 90 -17.71 -2.83 0.50
C GLY A 90 -17.44 -3.83 -0.63
N VAL A 91 -17.90 -3.51 -1.82
CA VAL A 91 -17.59 -4.28 -3.03
C VAL A 91 -17.69 -3.40 -4.28
N ALA A 92 -16.74 -3.59 -5.19
CA ALA A 92 -16.80 -3.09 -6.56
C ALA A 92 -17.14 -4.22 -7.53
N LEU A 93 -18.16 -4.01 -8.36
CA LEU A 93 -18.60 -4.92 -9.40
C LEU A 93 -18.39 -4.27 -10.76
N GLY A 94 -17.21 -4.50 -11.32
CA GLY A 94 -16.81 -3.95 -12.60
C GLY A 94 -16.62 -2.42 -12.56
N PRO A 95 -16.70 -1.74 -13.71
CA PRO A 95 -16.29 -0.34 -13.83
C PRO A 95 -17.31 0.68 -13.29
N GLN A 96 -18.56 0.32 -13.05
CA GLN A 96 -19.66 1.28 -12.86
C GLN A 96 -20.51 1.04 -11.61
N LEU A 97 -20.24 0.01 -10.82
CA LEU A 97 -21.06 -0.32 -9.66
C LEU A 97 -20.19 -0.58 -8.44
N ILE A 98 -20.44 0.17 -7.38
CA ILE A 98 -19.91 -0.11 -6.04
C ILE A 98 -21.05 -0.20 -5.03
N ALA A 99 -20.84 -0.92 -3.95
CA ALA A 99 -21.77 -1.00 -2.84
C ALA A 99 -21.06 -0.93 -1.49
N LEU A 100 -21.71 -0.32 -0.50
CA LEU A 100 -21.21 -0.11 0.85
C LEU A 100 -22.25 -0.59 1.88
N ASP A 101 -21.80 -1.34 2.89
CA ASP A 101 -22.59 -1.65 4.09
C ASP A 101 -22.38 -0.56 5.15
N TYR A 102 -23.20 0.50 5.09
CA TYR A 102 -22.99 1.68 5.95
C TYR A 102 -23.18 1.39 7.45
N VAL A 103 -23.87 0.31 7.80
CA VAL A 103 -24.13 -0.10 9.19
C VAL A 103 -22.90 -0.82 9.74
N ARG A 104 -22.30 -1.70 8.95
CA ARG A 104 -21.20 -2.54 9.41
C ARG A 104 -19.84 -1.87 9.33
N ILE A 105 -19.62 -0.94 8.39
CA ILE A 105 -18.37 -0.16 8.29
C ILE A 105 -17.89 0.39 9.64
N PRO A 106 -18.69 1.17 10.39
CA PRO A 106 -18.27 1.67 11.70
C PRO A 106 -18.13 0.55 12.74
N ALA A 107 -18.94 -0.51 12.66
CA ALA A 107 -18.91 -1.64 13.58
C ALA A 107 -17.59 -2.45 13.51
N VAL A 108 -16.95 -2.48 12.34
CA VAL A 108 -15.61 -3.09 12.14
C VAL A 108 -14.46 -2.09 12.34
N GLY A 109 -14.75 -0.88 12.82
CA GLY A 109 -13.73 0.14 13.09
C GLY A 109 -13.06 0.75 11.85
N ARG A 110 -13.67 0.59 10.67
CA ARG A 110 -13.24 1.25 9.42
C ARG A 110 -13.97 2.58 9.24
N GLY A 111 -13.35 3.51 8.53
CA GLY A 111 -13.95 4.79 8.20
C GLY A 111 -14.72 4.72 6.87
N LEU A 112 -15.86 5.41 6.82
CA LEU A 112 -16.71 5.46 5.62
C LEU A 112 -15.98 6.07 4.42
N ARG A 113 -15.13 7.08 4.67
CA ARG A 113 -14.31 7.73 3.64
C ARG A 113 -13.36 6.72 3.01
N GLU A 114 -12.60 6.01 3.84
CA GLU A 114 -11.56 5.08 3.42
C GLU A 114 -12.17 3.93 2.60
N VAL A 115 -13.24 3.30 3.09
CA VAL A 115 -13.93 2.21 2.37
C VAL A 115 -14.50 2.71 1.05
N PHE A 116 -15.17 3.88 1.03
CA PHE A 116 -15.72 4.44 -0.20
C PHE A 116 -14.63 4.70 -1.25
N LEU A 117 -13.52 5.32 -0.85
CA LEU A 117 -12.41 5.58 -1.77
C LEU A 117 -11.73 4.28 -2.23
N HIS A 118 -11.67 3.25 -1.39
CA HIS A 118 -11.16 1.94 -1.75
C HIS A 118 -11.99 1.31 -2.89
N GLU A 119 -13.32 1.27 -2.75
CA GLU A 119 -14.19 0.73 -3.79
C GLU A 119 -14.17 1.59 -5.07
N MET A 120 -14.08 2.92 -4.93
CA MET A 120 -13.90 3.82 -6.08
C MET A 120 -12.58 3.55 -6.82
N ALA A 121 -11.50 3.18 -6.12
CA ALA A 121 -10.23 2.82 -6.76
C ALA A 121 -10.41 1.62 -7.68
N HIS A 122 -11.10 0.58 -7.23
CA HIS A 122 -11.39 -0.60 -8.05
C HIS A 122 -12.22 -0.28 -9.30
N ALA A 123 -13.28 0.52 -9.14
CA ALA A 123 -14.10 0.96 -10.26
C ALA A 123 -13.27 1.73 -11.30
N LEU A 124 -12.44 2.69 -10.86
CA LEU A 124 -11.60 3.49 -11.75
C LEU A 124 -10.46 2.69 -12.39
N LEU A 125 -9.82 1.76 -11.67
CA LEU A 125 -8.82 0.88 -12.26
C LEU A 125 -9.44 0.02 -13.38
N THR A 126 -10.64 -0.50 -13.15
CA THR A 126 -11.38 -1.27 -14.15
C THR A 126 -11.79 -0.41 -15.35
N GLN A 127 -12.20 0.84 -15.13
CA GLN A 127 -12.46 1.79 -16.22
C GLN A 127 -11.20 2.14 -17.02
N GLY A 128 -10.04 2.26 -16.36
CA GLY A 128 -8.76 2.58 -17.02
C GLY A 128 -8.17 1.41 -17.80
N THR A 129 -8.54 0.18 -17.46
CA THR A 129 -8.05 -1.06 -18.08
C THR A 129 -9.20 -2.00 -18.44
N PRO A 130 -10.14 -1.57 -19.30
CA PRO A 130 -11.36 -2.33 -19.59
C PRO A 130 -11.00 -3.69 -20.21
N ASP A 131 -11.60 -4.75 -19.66
CA ASP A 131 -11.42 -6.14 -20.07
C ASP A 131 -9.96 -6.68 -19.98
N ILE A 132 -9.06 -5.93 -19.33
CA ILE A 132 -7.68 -6.36 -19.11
C ILE A 132 -7.54 -6.84 -17.67
N TRP A 133 -6.95 -8.01 -17.51
CA TRP A 133 -6.68 -8.57 -16.19
C TRP A 133 -5.53 -7.82 -15.50
N LEU A 134 -5.77 -7.40 -14.26
CA LEU A 134 -4.76 -6.83 -13.37
C LEU A 134 -4.41 -7.82 -12.25
N PRO A 135 -3.12 -7.93 -11.84
CA PRO A 135 -2.76 -8.70 -10.67
C PRO A 135 -3.46 -8.22 -9.42
N ALA A 136 -3.91 -9.17 -8.61
CA ALA A 136 -4.55 -8.94 -7.32
C ALA A 136 -3.74 -7.99 -6.43
N TRP A 137 -2.42 -8.18 -6.34
CA TRP A 137 -1.57 -7.30 -5.54
C TRP A 137 -1.58 -5.84 -6.00
N PHE A 138 -1.68 -5.61 -7.32
CA PHE A 138 -1.70 -4.27 -7.87
C PHE A 138 -3.06 -3.64 -7.62
N HIS A 139 -4.14 -4.37 -7.93
CA HIS A 139 -5.52 -3.92 -7.75
C HIS A 139 -5.80 -3.49 -6.30
N GLU A 140 -5.38 -4.32 -5.34
CA GLU A 140 -5.68 -4.14 -3.93
C GLU A 140 -4.66 -3.24 -3.23
N GLY A 141 -3.38 -3.36 -3.61
CA GLY A 141 -2.33 -2.48 -3.11
C GLY A 141 -2.56 -1.02 -3.51
N VAL A 142 -3.01 -0.77 -4.74
CA VAL A 142 -3.36 0.58 -5.21
C VAL A 142 -4.58 1.08 -4.44
N ALA A 143 -5.65 0.29 -4.32
CA ALA A 143 -6.86 0.67 -3.59
C ALA A 143 -6.54 1.07 -2.13
N LEU A 144 -5.74 0.27 -1.42
CA LEU A 144 -5.27 0.58 -0.07
C LEU A 144 -4.41 1.84 0.00
N GLN A 145 -3.53 2.05 -0.98
CA GLN A 145 -2.60 3.17 -0.99
C GLN A 145 -3.33 4.49 -1.25
N VAL A 146 -4.28 4.53 -2.19
CA VAL A 146 -4.98 5.77 -2.56
C VAL A 146 -6.13 6.11 -1.60
N SER A 147 -6.78 5.12 -0.99
CA SER A 147 -7.86 5.36 -0.02
C SER A 147 -7.33 5.82 1.34
N GLY A 148 -6.10 5.44 1.68
CA GLY A 148 -5.51 5.66 3.00
C GLY A 148 -6.05 4.72 4.07
N GLU A 149 -6.70 3.62 3.67
CA GLU A 149 -7.43 2.71 4.56
C GLU A 149 -6.55 1.89 5.51
N TRP A 150 -5.25 1.81 5.25
CA TRP A 150 -4.34 1.01 6.06
C TRP A 150 -3.67 1.85 7.16
N ARG A 151 -3.81 1.44 8.42
CA ARG A 151 -3.25 2.18 9.56
C ARG A 151 -1.78 1.80 9.77
N PHE A 152 -1.01 2.73 10.32
CA PHE A 152 0.40 2.52 10.65
C PHE A 152 0.65 1.26 11.50
N TRP A 153 -0.27 0.97 12.44
CA TRP A 153 -0.19 -0.18 13.34
C TRP A 153 -0.34 -1.53 12.64
N ASP A 154 -1.06 -1.58 11.52
CA ASP A 154 -1.23 -2.79 10.72
C ASP A 154 0.10 -3.13 10.00
N MET A 155 0.88 -2.12 9.63
CA MET A 155 2.22 -2.30 9.07
C MET A 155 3.23 -2.81 10.10
N VAL A 156 3.16 -2.33 11.34
CA VAL A 156 4.00 -2.80 12.45
C VAL A 156 3.67 -4.26 12.78
N SER A 157 2.39 -4.62 12.81
CA SER A 157 1.95 -6.00 13.06
C SER A 157 2.45 -6.97 11.99
N LEU A 158 2.33 -6.61 10.70
CA LEU A 158 2.91 -7.38 9.60
C LEU A 158 4.43 -7.55 9.70
N ALA A 159 5.14 -6.49 10.09
CA ALA A 159 6.60 -6.53 10.28
C ALA A 159 7.01 -7.48 11.41
N LEU A 160 6.25 -7.50 12.51
CA LEU A 160 6.49 -8.35 13.67
C LEU A 160 6.14 -9.82 13.43
N GLU A 161 5.16 -10.11 12.57
CA GLU A 161 4.79 -11.48 12.20
C GLU A 161 5.80 -12.18 11.28
N GLY A 162 6.77 -11.44 10.73
CA GLY A 162 8.00 -11.99 10.12
C GLY A 162 7.79 -12.77 8.82
N ARG A 163 6.64 -12.64 8.14
CA ARG A 163 6.37 -13.32 6.86
C ARG A 163 5.59 -12.42 5.91
N VAL A 164 6.30 -11.78 4.98
CA VAL A 164 5.69 -11.14 3.81
C VAL A 164 5.46 -12.23 2.74
N PRO A 165 4.20 -12.50 2.34
CA PRO A 165 3.90 -13.36 1.19
C PRO A 165 4.72 -13.02 -0.06
N ASP A 166 4.99 -14.04 -0.88
CA ASP A 166 5.57 -13.83 -2.21
C ASP A 166 4.51 -13.19 -3.13
N LEU A 167 4.90 -12.10 -3.80
CA LEU A 167 4.04 -11.34 -4.71
C LEU A 167 3.54 -12.22 -5.88
N SER A 168 4.32 -13.25 -6.27
CA SER A 168 3.92 -14.23 -7.29
C SER A 168 2.62 -14.97 -6.94
N ARG A 169 2.34 -15.18 -5.65
CA ARG A 169 1.09 -15.82 -5.18
C ARG A 169 -0.12 -14.89 -5.26
N LEU A 170 0.13 -13.59 -5.38
CA LEU A 170 -0.88 -12.54 -5.53
C LEU A 170 -1.02 -12.09 -7.00
N GLN A 171 -0.49 -12.87 -7.94
CA GLN A 171 -0.74 -12.76 -9.39
C GLN A 171 -1.98 -13.57 -9.84
N SER A 172 -2.80 -14.09 -8.93
CA SER A 172 -4.00 -14.86 -9.29
C SER A 172 -5.23 -14.36 -8.54
N ARG A 173 -6.38 -15.05 -8.67
CA ARG A 173 -7.65 -14.67 -8.02
C ARG A 173 -7.48 -14.60 -6.50
N TRP A 174 -8.12 -13.61 -5.87
CA TRP A 174 -7.94 -13.25 -4.45
C TRP A 174 -8.12 -14.46 -3.50
N PRO A 175 -7.24 -14.66 -2.49
CA PRO A 175 -7.35 -15.77 -1.55
C PRO A 175 -8.58 -15.62 -0.63
N THR A 176 -9.32 -16.72 -0.45
CA THR A 176 -10.63 -16.77 0.23
C THR A 176 -10.58 -16.88 1.77
N LEU A 177 -9.41 -16.67 2.42
CA LEU A 177 -9.24 -16.95 3.87
C LEU A 177 -8.70 -15.73 4.66
N ASP A 178 -9.39 -15.41 5.77
CA ASP A 178 -9.27 -14.23 6.64
C ASP A 178 -7.83 -13.85 7.07
N VAL A 179 -7.10 -14.75 7.74
CA VAL A 179 -5.71 -14.47 8.21
C VAL A 179 -4.70 -14.40 7.05
N SER A 180 -5.01 -14.99 5.91
CA SER A 180 -4.19 -14.86 4.69
C SER A 180 -4.45 -13.53 3.96
N ALA A 181 -5.65 -12.98 4.10
CA ALA A 181 -6.09 -11.76 3.44
C ALA A 181 -5.38 -10.53 4.02
N THR A 182 -5.30 -10.37 5.35
CA THR A 182 -4.57 -9.24 5.97
C THR A 182 -3.10 -9.19 5.54
N ARG A 183 -2.45 -10.37 5.43
CA ARG A 183 -1.06 -10.45 4.96
C ARG A 183 -0.93 -10.15 3.47
N ALA A 184 -1.87 -10.64 2.65
CA ALA A 184 -1.93 -10.33 1.22
C ALA A 184 -2.13 -8.83 1.00
N TYR A 185 -3.04 -8.19 1.72
CA TYR A 185 -3.29 -6.75 1.71
C TYR A 185 -2.05 -5.95 2.10
N GLY A 186 -1.42 -6.28 3.24
CA GLY A 186 -0.20 -5.61 3.67
C GLY A 186 0.96 -5.76 2.68
N THR A 187 1.11 -6.94 2.09
CA THR A 187 2.13 -7.22 1.05
C THR A 187 1.88 -6.38 -0.20
N SER A 188 0.63 -6.33 -0.65
CA SER A 188 0.19 -5.57 -1.81
C SER A 188 0.46 -4.07 -1.64
N LEU A 189 0.11 -3.53 -0.47
CA LEU A 189 0.39 -2.14 -0.12
C LEU A 189 1.91 -1.84 -0.09
N LEU A 190 2.71 -2.73 0.51
CA LEU A 190 4.17 -2.57 0.53
C LEU A 190 4.79 -2.61 -0.87
N ALA A 191 4.28 -3.47 -1.76
CA ALA A 191 4.72 -3.54 -3.14
C ALA A 191 4.42 -2.22 -3.88
N VAL A 192 3.18 -1.71 -3.80
CA VAL A 192 2.81 -0.43 -4.44
C VAL A 192 3.62 0.74 -3.88
N ARG A 193 3.87 0.78 -2.57
CA ARG A 193 4.72 1.82 -1.97
C ARG A 193 6.17 1.75 -2.45
N ARG A 194 6.72 0.53 -2.61
CA ARG A 194 8.07 0.36 -3.19
C ARG A 194 8.10 0.87 -4.63
N LEU A 195 7.09 0.53 -5.42
CA LEU A 195 6.95 0.95 -6.81
C LEU A 195 6.93 2.49 -6.93
N GLN A 196 6.11 3.16 -6.11
CA GLN A 196 6.09 4.63 -6.04
C GLN A 196 7.41 5.22 -5.55
N ALA A 197 8.08 4.58 -4.59
CA ALA A 197 9.39 5.04 -4.12
C ALA A 197 10.49 4.93 -5.20
N GLN A 198 10.39 3.97 -6.12
CA GLN A 198 11.36 3.75 -7.20
C GLN A 198 11.08 4.63 -8.42
N HIS A 199 9.82 4.84 -8.78
CA HIS A 199 9.43 5.47 -10.06
C HIS A 199 8.65 6.79 -9.89
N GLY A 200 8.36 7.20 -8.66
CA GLY A 200 7.59 8.40 -8.33
C GLY A 200 6.08 8.18 -8.29
N ASP A 201 5.35 9.19 -7.79
CA ASP A 201 3.90 9.09 -7.50
C ASP A 201 3.03 8.85 -8.74
N GLY A 202 3.51 9.28 -9.93
CA GLY A 202 2.79 9.14 -11.20
C GLY A 202 2.82 7.73 -11.80
N ILE A 203 3.57 6.79 -11.21
CA ILE A 203 3.80 5.47 -11.80
C ILE A 203 2.52 4.64 -11.94
N ILE A 204 1.59 4.76 -10.99
CA ILE A 204 0.32 3.99 -11.02
C ILE A 204 -0.47 4.37 -12.27
N ARG A 205 -0.67 5.68 -12.51
CA ARG A 205 -1.31 6.18 -13.72
C ARG A 205 -0.57 5.75 -14.99
N ALA A 206 0.77 5.80 -14.97
CA ALA A 206 1.56 5.39 -16.13
C ALA A 206 1.33 3.91 -16.46
N ILE A 207 1.37 3.02 -15.47
CA ILE A 207 1.08 1.59 -15.65
C ILE A 207 -0.34 1.37 -16.18
N VAL A 208 -1.35 2.05 -15.62
CA VAL A 208 -2.74 1.96 -16.12
C VAL A 208 -2.83 2.41 -17.58
N THR A 209 -2.18 3.53 -17.92
CA THR A 209 -2.17 4.09 -19.27
C THR A 209 -1.52 3.13 -20.27
N GLU A 210 -0.32 2.63 -19.94
CA GLU A 210 0.41 1.71 -20.81
C GLU A 210 -0.25 0.33 -20.88
N THR A 211 -0.89 -0.13 -19.80
CA THR A 211 -1.67 -1.38 -19.80
C THR A 211 -2.84 -1.27 -20.76
N SER A 212 -3.60 -0.17 -20.69
CA SER A 212 -4.69 0.13 -21.61
C SER A 212 -4.22 0.18 -23.07
N ARG A 213 -3.07 0.81 -23.33
CA ARG A 213 -2.48 0.92 -24.67
C ARG A 213 -1.98 -0.41 -25.23
N THR A 214 -1.36 -1.25 -24.41
CA THR A 214 -0.72 -2.51 -24.83
C THR A 214 -1.66 -3.71 -24.77
N GLY A 215 -2.79 -3.60 -24.07
CA GLY A 215 -3.74 -4.70 -23.88
C GLY A 215 -3.28 -5.77 -22.88
N SER A 216 -2.21 -5.52 -22.13
CA SER A 216 -1.63 -6.48 -21.17
C SER A 216 -0.96 -5.76 -20.02
N PHE A 217 -1.25 -6.19 -18.78
CA PHE A 217 -0.59 -5.64 -17.60
C PHE A 217 0.93 -5.84 -17.66
N ALA A 218 1.41 -7.01 -18.07
CA ALA A 218 2.85 -7.29 -18.11
C ALA A 218 3.58 -6.37 -19.09
N ALA A 219 3.00 -6.14 -20.27
CA ALA A 219 3.54 -5.22 -21.26
C ALA A 219 3.46 -3.76 -20.76
N GLY A 220 2.30 -3.34 -20.26
CA GLY A 220 2.10 -1.98 -19.74
C GLY A 220 2.99 -1.66 -18.54
N PHE A 221 3.22 -2.63 -17.66
CA PHE A 221 4.15 -2.51 -16.54
C PHE A 221 5.57 -2.30 -17.06
N ALA A 222 6.03 -3.13 -18.01
CA ALA A 222 7.38 -3.00 -18.58
C ALA A 222 7.60 -1.67 -19.31
N GLU A 223 6.61 -1.18 -20.05
CA GLU A 223 6.68 0.12 -20.72
C GLU A 223 6.74 1.28 -19.72
N ALA A 224 6.00 1.19 -18.60
CA ALA A 224 5.94 2.26 -17.61
C ALA A 224 7.13 2.28 -16.64
N THR A 225 7.67 1.12 -16.26
CA THR A 225 8.74 0.99 -15.25
C THR A 225 10.12 0.77 -15.86
N GLY A 226 10.19 0.25 -17.09
CA GLY A 226 11.42 -0.23 -17.71
C GLY A 226 11.86 -1.63 -17.28
N GLU A 227 11.08 -2.33 -16.44
CA GLU A 227 11.35 -3.71 -16.01
C GLU A 227 10.09 -4.58 -16.06
N SER A 228 10.24 -5.90 -16.22
CA SER A 228 9.10 -6.83 -16.17
C SER A 228 8.47 -6.90 -14.77
N ASP A 229 7.17 -7.16 -14.68
CA ASP A 229 6.46 -7.37 -13.42
C ASP A 229 7.00 -8.57 -12.63
N GLN A 230 7.54 -9.59 -13.30
CA GLN A 230 8.19 -10.72 -12.64
C GLN A 230 9.52 -10.34 -11.99
N ALA A 231 10.34 -9.52 -12.67
CA ALA A 231 11.60 -9.00 -12.12
C ALA A 231 11.35 -8.15 -10.87
N PHE A 232 10.39 -7.21 -10.95
CA PHE A 232 9.96 -6.42 -9.81
C PHE A 232 9.48 -7.30 -8.64
N SER A 233 8.66 -8.32 -8.94
CA SER A 233 8.16 -9.26 -7.92
C SER A 233 9.29 -10.01 -7.21
N ALA A 234 10.31 -10.45 -7.95
CA ALA A 234 11.48 -11.16 -7.41
C ALA A 234 12.39 -10.24 -6.59
N ASP A 235 12.63 -9.01 -7.06
CA ASP A 235 13.38 -7.99 -6.31
C ASP A 235 12.65 -7.62 -5.01
N PHE A 236 11.33 -7.37 -5.08
CA PHE A 236 10.51 -7.09 -3.92
C PHE A 236 10.61 -8.21 -2.89
N GLY A 237 10.45 -9.48 -3.30
CA GLY A 237 10.57 -10.63 -2.40
C GLY A 237 11.95 -10.70 -1.73
N SER A 238 13.02 -10.41 -2.46
CA SER A 238 14.39 -10.36 -1.93
C SER A 238 14.59 -9.22 -0.94
N ALA A 239 14.11 -8.02 -1.26
CA ALA A 239 14.15 -6.85 -0.40
C ALA A 239 13.37 -7.06 0.90
N MET A 240 12.19 -7.69 0.85
CA MET A 240 11.38 -7.98 2.04
C MET A 240 12.05 -9.03 2.93
N ARG A 241 12.70 -10.05 2.35
CA ARG A 241 13.51 -11.02 3.11
C ARG A 241 14.70 -10.38 3.81
N LEU A 242 15.38 -9.43 3.18
CA LEU A 242 16.48 -8.70 3.84
C LEU A 242 15.95 -7.77 4.95
N LYS A 243 14.89 -7.01 4.64
CA LYS A 243 14.31 -6.01 5.55
C LYS A 243 13.60 -6.60 6.76
N PHE A 244 12.99 -7.78 6.65
CA PHE A 244 12.25 -8.43 7.75
C PHE A 244 12.85 -9.77 8.20
N GLY A 245 13.88 -10.26 7.51
CA GLY A 245 14.56 -11.50 7.86
C GLY A 245 15.27 -11.44 9.21
N TRP A 246 15.78 -10.27 9.62
CA TRP A 246 16.38 -10.07 10.94
C TRP A 246 15.35 -10.18 12.07
N VAL A 247 14.12 -9.68 11.87
CA VAL A 247 13.01 -9.84 12.83
C VAL A 247 12.67 -11.32 12.98
N THR A 248 12.64 -12.06 11.87
CA THR A 248 12.41 -13.51 11.85
C THR A 248 13.52 -14.28 12.56
N LEU A 249 14.78 -13.83 12.42
CA LEU A 249 15.94 -14.39 13.10
C LEU A 249 15.88 -14.15 14.62
N LEU A 250 15.51 -12.94 15.04
CA LEU A 250 15.37 -12.57 16.45
C LEU A 250 14.18 -13.26 17.13
N SER A 251 13.10 -13.51 16.39
CA SER A 251 11.86 -14.12 16.89
C SER A 251 11.92 -15.65 17.01
N ARG A 252 12.99 -16.30 16.54
CA ARG A 252 13.21 -17.74 16.74
C ARG A 252 14.03 -17.98 18.01
N TRP A 253 13.70 -19.04 18.73
CA TRP A 253 14.36 -19.48 19.98
C TRP A 253 15.90 -19.38 19.99
N PRO A 254 16.65 -19.68 18.92
CA PRO A 254 18.11 -19.51 18.88
C PRO A 254 18.59 -18.05 18.97
N GLY A 255 17.81 -17.07 18.50
CA GLY A 255 18.19 -15.66 18.50
C GLY A 255 18.38 -15.08 19.90
N LEU A 256 17.53 -15.50 20.84
CA LEU A 256 17.67 -15.15 22.26
C LEU A 256 18.97 -15.69 22.85
N PHE A 257 19.35 -16.93 22.50
CA PHE A 257 20.61 -17.52 22.95
C PHE A 257 21.84 -16.81 22.37
N VAL A 258 21.77 -16.34 21.12
CA VAL A 258 22.86 -15.53 20.53
C VAL A 258 23.01 -14.17 21.24
N LEU A 259 21.90 -13.48 21.52
CA LEU A 259 21.93 -12.22 22.27
C LEU A 259 22.44 -12.42 23.70
N MET A 260 22.01 -13.51 24.35
CA MET A 260 22.43 -13.85 25.69
C MET A 260 23.93 -14.24 25.73
N ALA A 261 24.41 -15.01 24.75
CA ALA A 261 25.82 -15.34 24.58
C ALA A 261 26.67 -14.08 24.35
N LEU A 262 26.20 -13.14 23.54
CA LEU A 262 26.89 -11.85 23.32
C LEU A 262 26.93 -11.02 24.61
N GLY A 263 25.83 -10.97 25.36
CA GLY A 263 25.77 -10.32 26.67
C GLY A 263 26.75 -10.93 27.68
N PHE A 264 26.81 -12.26 27.75
CA PHE A 264 27.78 -12.97 28.60
C PHE A 264 29.22 -12.73 28.14
N ALA A 265 29.50 -12.70 26.85
CA ALA A 265 30.83 -12.42 26.32
C ALA A 265 31.28 -10.99 26.69
N VAL A 266 30.43 -9.99 26.51
CA VAL A 266 30.71 -8.59 26.91
C VAL A 266 30.90 -8.48 28.42
N GLY A 267 30.05 -9.14 29.21
CA GLY A 267 30.17 -9.21 30.66
C GLY A 267 31.47 -9.86 31.12
N ALA A 268 31.87 -10.96 30.49
CA ALA A 268 33.12 -11.66 30.76
C ALA A 268 34.33 -10.79 30.42
N VAL A 269 34.35 -10.15 29.25
CA VAL A 269 35.42 -9.22 28.85
C VAL A 269 35.53 -8.05 29.83
N ARG A 270 34.40 -7.44 30.23
CA ARG A 270 34.39 -6.38 31.24
C ARG A 270 34.93 -6.85 32.59
N LYS A 271 34.50 -8.03 33.05
CA LYS A 271 34.97 -8.62 34.32
C LYS A 271 36.47 -8.89 34.26
N ILE A 272 36.97 -9.47 33.18
CA ILE A 272 38.40 -9.73 32.98
C ILE A 272 39.19 -8.42 32.97
N ALA A 273 38.71 -7.40 32.26
CA ALA A 273 39.35 -6.08 32.22
C ALA A 273 39.42 -5.41 33.60
N LEU A 274 38.31 -5.43 34.37
CA LEU A 274 38.26 -4.86 35.72
C LEU A 274 39.11 -5.64 36.72
N THR A 275 39.13 -6.97 36.63
CA THR A 275 39.94 -7.83 37.50
C THR A 275 41.43 -7.63 37.24
N ARG A 276 41.83 -7.50 35.96
CA ARG A 276 43.22 -7.20 35.59
C ARG A 276 43.69 -5.83 36.09
N ARG A 277 42.80 -4.83 36.09
CA ARG A 277 43.10 -3.49 36.64
C ARG A 277 43.33 -3.54 38.15
N ARG A 278 42.46 -4.22 38.90
CA ARG A 278 42.62 -4.39 40.36
C ARG A 278 43.89 -5.14 40.74
N LEU A 279 44.25 -6.19 40.01
CA LEU A 279 45.49 -6.92 40.26
C LEU A 279 46.73 -6.05 40.01
N ALA A 280 46.72 -5.24 38.95
CA ALA A 280 47.81 -4.30 38.68
C ALA A 280 47.94 -3.22 39.79
N GLU A 281 46.82 -2.73 40.33
CA GLU A 281 46.83 -1.80 41.46
C GLU A 281 47.41 -2.45 42.74
N MET A 282 47.08 -3.70 43.03
CA MET A 282 47.61 -4.44 44.19
C MET A 282 49.10 -4.75 44.06
N ASP A 283 49.58 -5.11 42.87
CA ASP A 283 51.01 -5.35 42.60
C ASP A 283 51.83 -4.04 42.74
N GLU A 284 51.25 -2.90 42.34
CA GLU A 284 51.85 -1.58 42.55
C GLU A 284 51.91 -1.20 44.04
N GLU A 285 50.85 -1.47 44.81
CA GLU A 285 50.83 -1.23 46.26
C GLU A 285 51.86 -2.11 47.01
N GLU A 286 51.97 -3.39 46.67
CA GLU A 286 52.90 -4.34 47.30
C GLU A 286 54.36 -4.03 46.95
N SER A 287 54.64 -3.56 45.72
CA SER A 287 55.97 -3.09 45.33
C SER A 287 56.37 -1.74 45.93
N SER A 288 55.40 -0.94 46.39
CA SER A 288 55.61 0.36 47.02
C SER A 288 55.87 0.29 48.54
N HIS A 289 55.63 -0.86 49.17
CA HIS A 289 55.91 -1.13 50.59
C HIS A 289 56.83 -2.36 50.75
N PRO A 290 58.13 -2.28 50.41
CA PRO A 290 59.07 -3.33 50.77
C PRO A 290 59.33 -3.30 52.29
N GLU A 291 59.35 -4.47 52.93
CA GLU A 291 59.75 -4.64 54.35
C GLU A 291 61.16 -4.09 54.64
#